data_AF-A0A232EH30-F1
#
_entry.id   AF-A0A232EH30-F1
#
_cell.length_a   1.000
_cell.length_b   1.000
_cell.length_c   1.000
_cell.angle_alpha   90.00
_cell.angle_beta   90.00
_cell.angle_gamma   90.00
#
_symmetry.space_group_name_H-M   'P 1'
#
loop_
_entity.id
_entity.type
_entity.pdbx_description
1 polymer ?
#
loop_
_entity_poly.entity_id
_entity_poly.type
_entity_poly.pdbx_seq_one_letter_code
_entity_poly.pdbx_strand_id
1 'polypeptide(L)'
;MYHFFLYSMVLSGLSIFAIDIILNRDDYFILLKLVPCLAAAIVYIFYFNWPGQKIIEINDEIFTTIYLTNWYSFPLQTQKLMKFMFLRSADHIFIKASIFEMSFKTCS
;
A
#
# COMPACT_ATOMS: atom_id res chain seq x y z
N MET A 1 6.83 6.25 12.65
CA MET A 1 7.00 7.73 12.56
C MET A 1 7.66 8.18 11.25
N TYR A 2 8.79 7.58 10.82
CA TYR A 2 9.44 7.94 9.55
C TYR A 2 8.54 7.81 8.30
N HIS A 3 7.77 6.73 8.19
CA HIS A 3 6.78 6.54 7.13
C HIS A 3 5.70 7.64 7.10
N PHE A 4 5.19 8.04 8.26
CA PHE A 4 4.19 9.11 8.38
C PHE A 4 4.77 10.46 7.96
N PHE A 5 6.02 10.74 8.34
CA PHE A 5 6.73 11.95 7.94
C PHE A 5 6.96 12.00 6.42
N LEU A 6 7.36 10.90 5.80
CA LEU A 6 7.50 10.79 4.34
C LEU A 6 6.16 11.03 3.62
N TYR A 7 5.08 10.43 4.10
CA TYR A 7 3.75 10.66 3.51
C TYR A 7 3.32 12.12 3.60
N SER A 8 3.57 12.79 4.73
CA SER A 8 3.29 14.22 4.91
C SER A 8 4.08 15.10 3.94
N MET A 9 5.38 14.81 3.75
CA MET A 9 6.25 15.54 2.83
C MET A 9 5.85 15.37 1.36
N VAL A 10 5.37 14.18 0.97
CA VAL A 10 4.88 13.92 -0.38
C VAL A 10 3.55 14.64 -0.63
N LEU A 11 2.66 14.65 0.36
CA LEU A 11 1.36 15.30 0.27
C LEU A 11 1.48 16.83 0.15
N SER A 12 2.39 17.45 0.89
CA SER A 12 2.66 18.89 0.77
C SER A 12 3.32 19.25 -0.56
N GLY A 13 4.18 18.39 -1.11
CA GLY A 13 4.73 18.57 -2.45
C GLY A 13 3.64 18.60 -3.52
N LEU A 14 2.73 17.62 -3.49
CA LEU A 14 1.59 17.55 -4.43
C LEU A 14 0.65 18.75 -4.36
N SER A 15 0.41 19.29 -3.15
CA SER A 15 -0.47 20.45 -2.99
C SER A 15 0.16 21.73 -3.56
N ILE A 16 1.47 21.92 -3.40
CA ILE A 16 2.20 23.04 -4.01
C ILE A 16 2.13 22.94 -5.54
N PHE A 17 2.39 21.77 -6.11
CA PHE A 17 2.26 21.55 -7.55
C PHE A 17 0.84 21.82 -8.07
N ALA A 18 -0.20 21.44 -7.32
CA ALA A 18 -1.58 21.70 -7.71
C ALA A 18 -1.91 23.19 -7.76
N ILE A 19 -1.35 23.98 -6.85
CA ILE A 19 -1.53 25.44 -6.82
C ILE A 19 -0.80 26.10 -8.00
N ASP A 20 0.41 25.65 -8.33
CA ASP A 20 1.18 26.16 -9.48
C ASP A 20 0.44 25.96 -10.82
N ILE A 21 -0.30 24.85 -10.97
CA ILE A 21 -1.15 24.58 -12.15
C ILE A 21 -2.28 25.60 -12.28
N ILE A 22 -2.92 25.93 -11.16
CA ILE A 22 -4.10 26.80 -11.14
C ILE A 22 -3.70 28.24 -11.44
N LEU A 23 -2.54 28.66 -10.95
CA LEU A 23 -2.02 30.02 -11.14
C LEU A 23 -1.50 30.26 -12.57
N ASN A 24 -0.88 29.27 -13.21
CA ASN A 24 -0.32 29.39 -14.57
C ASN A 24 -1.13 28.63 -15.62
N ARG A 25 -2.42 28.96 -15.72
CA ARG A 25 -3.39 28.27 -16.58
C ARG A 25 -3.25 28.59 -18.08
N ASP A 26 -2.75 29.78 -18.41
CA ASP A 26 -2.73 30.28 -19.80
C ASP A 26 -1.44 29.91 -20.56
N ASP A 27 -0.42 29.41 -19.86
CA ASP A 27 0.87 29.04 -20.44
C ASP A 27 0.95 27.57 -20.81
N TYR A 28 0.73 27.27 -22.09
CA TYR A 28 0.86 25.92 -22.66
C TYR A 28 2.23 25.27 -22.40
N PHE A 29 3.29 26.08 -22.29
CA PHE A 29 4.65 25.61 -22.01
C PHE A 29 4.78 25.00 -20.61
N ILE A 30 3.99 25.48 -19.65
CA ILE A 30 4.01 25.04 -18.26
C ILE A 30 3.22 23.73 -18.13
N LEU A 31 2.09 23.61 -18.83
CA LEU A 31 1.33 22.36 -18.92
C LEU A 31 2.15 21.22 -19.51
N LEU A 32 2.94 21.47 -20.57
CA LEU A 32 3.84 20.47 -21.17
C LEU A 32 4.88 19.96 -20.16
N LYS A 33 5.44 20.86 -19.35
CA LYS A 33 6.43 20.53 -18.31
C LYS A 33 5.80 19.79 -17.12
N LEU A 34 4.48 19.90 -16.95
CA LEU A 34 3.76 19.35 -15.81
C LEU A 34 3.48 17.85 -15.93
N VAL A 35 3.24 17.37 -17.14
CA VAL A 35 3.01 15.95 -17.45
C VAL A 35 4.10 15.03 -16.90
N PRO A 36 5.41 15.26 -17.15
CA PRO A 36 6.46 14.41 -16.60
C PRO A 36 6.57 14.51 -15.07
N CYS A 37 6.19 15.64 -14.47
CA CYS A 37 6.21 15.83 -13.03
C CYS A 37 5.12 15.01 -12.32
N LEU A 38 3.89 15.03 -12.86
CA LEU A 38 2.80 14.17 -12.40
C LEU A 38 3.13 12.68 -12.58
N ALA A 39 3.70 12.31 -13.72
CA ALA A 39 4.15 10.94 -13.97
C ALA A 39 5.20 10.50 -12.94
N ALA A 40 6.18 11.35 -12.62
CA ALA A 40 7.18 11.07 -11.59
C ALA A 40 6.55 10.89 -10.20
N ALA A 41 5.56 11.70 -9.84
CA ALA A 41 4.86 11.57 -8.56
C ALA A 41 4.05 10.27 -8.47
N ILE A 42 3.37 9.87 -9.54
CA ILE A 42 2.63 8.61 -9.62
C ILE A 42 3.59 7.42 -9.47
N VAL A 43 4.71 7.45 -10.19
CA VAL A 43 5.76 6.41 -10.11
C VAL A 43 6.34 6.34 -8.69
N TYR A 44 6.60 7.48 -8.06
CA TYR A 44 7.10 7.54 -6.69
C TYR A 44 6.13 6.88 -5.70
N ILE A 45 4.85 7.23 -5.76
CA ILE A 45 3.81 6.64 -4.92
C ILE A 45 3.69 5.13 -5.18
N PHE A 46 3.77 4.71 -6.45
CA PHE A 46 3.71 3.31 -6.84
C PHE A 46 4.88 2.50 -6.25
N TYR A 47 6.12 2.96 -6.40
CA TYR A 47 7.30 2.30 -5.84
C TYR A 47 7.20 2.15 -4.32
N PHE A 48 6.65 3.14 -3.64
CA PHE A 48 6.50 3.12 -2.20
C PHE A 48 5.42 2.13 -1.73
N ASN A 49 4.32 2.01 -2.48
CA ASN A 49 3.22 1.11 -2.15
C ASN A 49 3.43 -0.34 -2.62
N TRP A 50 4.28 -0.55 -3.63
CA TRP A 50 4.59 -1.87 -4.20
C TRP A 50 5.02 -2.93 -3.16
N PRO A 51 6.01 -2.68 -2.26
CA PRO A 51 6.39 -3.68 -1.26
C PRO A 51 5.26 -3.98 -0.27
N GLY A 52 4.43 -2.97 0.07
CA GLY A 52 3.28 -3.15 0.95
C GLY A 52 2.23 -4.08 0.36
N GLN A 53 1.89 -3.89 -0.91
CA GLN A 53 0.98 -4.78 -1.65
C GLN A 53 1.51 -6.22 -1.69
N LYS A 54 2.81 -6.41 -1.95
CA LYS A 54 3.40 -7.75 -2.02
C LYS A 54 3.34 -8.50 -0.68
N ILE A 55 3.55 -7.79 0.44
CA ILE A 55 3.47 -8.37 1.78
C ILE A 55 2.04 -8.83 2.10
N ILE A 56 1.02 -8.06 1.70
CA ILE A 56 -0.39 -8.43 1.89
C ILE A 56 -0.72 -9.69 1.10
N GLU A 57 -0.33 -9.73 -0.18
CA GLU A 57 -0.58 -10.89 -1.05
C GLU A 57 0.07 -12.18 -0.51
N ILE A 58 1.33 -12.10 -0.03
CA ILE A 58 2.02 -13.23 0.58
C ILE A 58 1.32 -13.66 1.87
N ASN A 59 0.84 -12.72 2.69
CA ASN A 59 0.12 -13.03 3.91
C ASN A 59 -1.19 -13.77 3.64
N ASP A 60 -1.94 -13.36 2.61
CA ASP A 60 -3.18 -14.03 2.18
C ASP A 60 -2.91 -15.45 1.63
N GLU A 61 -1.82 -15.63 0.87
CA GLU A 61 -1.41 -16.93 0.35
C GLU A 61 -1.01 -17.89 1.48
N ILE A 62 -0.22 -17.40 2.45
CA ILE A 62 0.18 -18.17 3.63
C ILE A 62 -1.05 -18.56 4.46
N PHE A 63 -1.97 -17.62 4.69
CA PHE A 63 -3.20 -17.89 5.44
C PHE A 63 -4.04 -18.98 4.77
N THR A 64 -4.24 -18.88 3.45
CA THR A 64 -5.00 -19.85 2.66
C THR A 64 -4.32 -21.22 2.66
N THR A 65 -3.00 -21.26 2.52
CA THR A 65 -2.22 -22.51 2.52
C THR A 65 -2.29 -23.21 3.88
N ILE A 66 -2.20 -22.47 4.98
CA ILE A 66 -2.30 -23.04 6.32
C ILE A 66 -3.74 -23.54 6.60
N TYR A 67 -4.76 -22.84 6.11
CA TYR A 67 -6.15 -23.26 6.25
C TYR A 67 -6.43 -24.58 5.50
N LEU A 68 -5.88 -24.73 4.29
CA LEU A 68 -6.08 -25.92 3.46
C LEU A 68 -5.20 -27.11 3.87
N THR A 69 -4.11 -26.88 4.59
CA THR A 69 -3.25 -27.96 5.09
C THR A 69 -3.78 -28.52 6.42
N ASN A 70 -3.57 -29.82 6.63
CA ASN A 70 -3.92 -30.51 7.88
C ASN A 70 -2.97 -30.08 9.01
N TRP A 71 -3.10 -28.84 9.47
CA TRP A 71 -2.26 -28.20 10.49
C TRP A 71 -2.17 -29.02 11.79
N TYR A 72 -3.20 -29.81 12.09
CA TYR A 72 -3.30 -30.73 13.23
C TYR A 72 -2.39 -31.96 13.14
N SER A 73 -1.86 -32.29 11.96
CA SER A 73 -0.96 -33.42 11.72
C SER A 73 0.52 -33.09 11.91
N PHE A 74 0.88 -31.80 12.07
CA PHE A 74 2.27 -31.35 12.24
C PHE A 74 2.76 -31.49 13.69
N PRO A 75 4.09 -31.55 13.92
CA PRO A 75 4.65 -31.56 15.27
C PRO A 75 4.25 -30.33 16.10
N LEU A 76 4.17 -30.49 17.42
CA LEU A 76 3.64 -29.50 18.37
C LEU A 76 4.33 -28.12 18.30
N GLN A 77 5.61 -28.06 17.94
CA GLN A 77 6.36 -26.81 17.80
C GLN A 77 5.83 -25.99 16.61
N THR A 78 5.58 -26.65 15.48
CA THR A 78 5.04 -26.04 14.26
C THR A 78 3.59 -25.59 14.45
N GLN A 79 2.76 -26.37 15.17
CA GLN A 79 1.38 -25.97 15.49
C GLN A 79 1.31 -24.69 16.32
N LYS A 80 2.19 -24.54 17.33
CA LYS A 80 2.28 -23.31 18.13
C LYS A 80 2.65 -22.10 17.27
N LEU A 81 3.68 -22.25 16.42
CA LEU A 81 4.10 -21.21 15.47
C LEU A 81 2.97 -20.81 14.51
N MET A 82 2.26 -21.76 13.94
CA MET A 82 1.15 -21.50 13.03
C MET A 82 -0.01 -20.77 13.72
N LYS A 83 -0.32 -21.14 14.97
CA LYS A 83 -1.33 -20.43 15.78
C LYS A 83 -0.94 -18.98 16.05
N PHE A 84 0.33 -18.71 16.37
CA PHE A 84 0.86 -17.35 16.52
C PHE A 84 0.81 -16.56 15.21
N MET A 85 1.15 -17.18 14.09
CA MET A 85 1.03 -16.55 12.76
C MET A 85 -0.43 -16.22 12.44
N PHE A 86 -1.37 -17.14 12.70
CA PHE A 86 -2.81 -16.91 12.52
C PHE A 86 -3.33 -15.72 13.33
N LEU A 87 -2.96 -15.65 14.62
CA LEU A 87 -3.35 -14.53 15.48
C LEU A 87 -2.79 -13.20 14.99
N ARG A 88 -1.51 -13.18 14.57
CA ARG A 88 -0.86 -11.97 14.06
C ARG A 88 -1.43 -11.54 12.71
N SER A 89 -1.69 -12.48 11.81
CA SER A 89 -2.26 -12.19 10.48
C SER A 89 -3.73 -11.77 10.56
N ALA A 90 -4.51 -12.32 11.49
CA ALA A 90 -5.88 -11.89 11.76
C ALA A 90 -5.94 -10.43 12.24
N ASP A 91 -4.96 -9.98 13.04
CA ASP A 91 -4.83 -8.58 13.47
C ASP A 91 -4.38 -7.64 12.32
N HIS A 92 -3.74 -8.16 11.27
CA HIS A 92 -3.25 -7.38 10.13
C HIS A 92 -4.21 -7.30 8.93
N ILE A 93 -5.26 -8.12 8.86
CA ILE A 93 -6.25 -8.06 7.77
C ILE A 93 -7.14 -6.80 7.88
N PHE A 94 -7.14 -6.12 9.03
CA PHE A 94 -7.75 -4.82 9.18
C PHE A 94 -6.69 -3.74 9.31
N ILE A 95 -5.92 -3.49 8.25
CA ILE A 95 -5.47 -2.11 7.98
C ILE A 95 -6.72 -1.32 7.57
N LYS A 96 -7.62 -1.15 8.53
CA LYS A 96 -8.84 -0.38 8.42
C LYS A 96 -8.39 1.07 8.43
N ALA A 97 -7.96 1.57 7.29
CA ALA A 97 -7.87 3.00 7.04
C ALA A 97 -9.28 3.56 6.89
N SER A 98 -10.11 3.39 7.93
CA SER A 98 -11.45 3.92 8.24
C SER A 98 -12.55 3.94 7.16
N ILE A 99 -12.25 4.02 5.85
CA ILE A 99 -13.23 4.25 4.78
C ILE A 99 -12.87 3.55 3.44
N PHE A 100 -11.61 3.19 3.15
CA PHE A 100 -11.27 2.48 1.89
C PHE A 100 -10.23 1.38 2.07
N GLU A 101 -10.53 0.20 1.51
CA GLU A 101 -9.57 -0.88 1.35
C GLU A 101 -8.63 -0.51 0.20
N MET A 102 -7.35 -0.25 0.49
CA MET A 102 -6.31 -0.05 -0.52
C MET A 102 -5.90 -1.41 -1.11
N SER A 103 -6.84 -2.04 -1.82
CA SER A 103 -6.62 -3.25 -2.61
C SER A 103 -7.06 -2.98 -4.04
N PHE A 104 -6.19 -3.25 -5.01
CA PHE A 104 -6.51 -3.12 -6.44
C PHE A 104 -7.69 -4.02 -6.89
N LYS A 105 -8.07 -5.01 -6.08
CA LYS A 105 -9.16 -5.95 -6.38
C LYS A 105 -10.56 -5.33 -6.29
N THR A 106 -10.74 -4.18 -5.62
CA THR A 106 -12.05 -3.51 -5.52
C THR A 106 -12.40 -2.63 -6.72
N CYS A 107 -11.50 -2.50 -7.70
CA CYS A 107 -11.74 -1.77 -8.95
C CYS A 107 -12.21 -2.66 -10.13
N SER A 108 -12.64 -3.90 -9.87
CA SER A 108 -13.23 -4.79 -10.88
C SER A 108 -14.71 -5.04 -10.64
#